data_AF-A0A966JLS6-F1
#
_entry.id   AF-A0A966JLS6-F1
#
_cell.length_a   1.000
_cell.length_b   1.000
_cell.length_c   1.000
_cell.angle_alpha   90.00
_cell.angle_beta   90.00
_cell.angle_gamma   90.00
#
_symmetry.space_group_name_H-M   'P 1'
#
loop_
_entity.id
_entity.type
_entity.pdbx_description
1 polymer ?
#
loop_
_entity_poly.entity_id
_entity_poly.type
_entity_poly.pdbx_seq_one_letter_code
_entity_poly.pdbx_strand_id
1 'polypeptide(L)' 'MRTYLILQERAAAFRNDPRTKAALEKSGVNELLQPTIGVGESWRDIAGESFDVETAGKRGYHYEELDQLALEYLIGAF' A
#
# COMPACT_ATOMS: atom_id res chain seq x y z
N MET A 1 7.71 -12.53 -27.07
CA MET A 1 7.66 -11.60 -25.91
C MET A 1 6.49 -10.60 -25.94
N ARG A 2 5.53 -10.67 -26.88
CA ARG A 2 4.47 -9.64 -27.02
C ARG A 2 3.64 -9.41 -25.75
N THR A 3 3.11 -10.48 -25.15
CA THR A 3 2.30 -10.38 -23.92
C THR A 3 3.08 -9.74 -22.78
N TYR A 4 4.34 -10.14 -22.60
CA TYR A 4 5.21 -9.59 -21.56
C TYR A 4 5.37 -8.08 -21.71
N LEU A 5 5.68 -7.60 -22.92
CA LEU A 5 5.90 -6.17 -23.17
C LEU A 5 4.63 -5.34 -22.91
N ILE A 6 3.45 -5.85 -23.27
CA ILE A 6 2.17 -5.18 -22.99
C ILE A 6 1.93 -5.07 -21.48
N LEU A 7 2.16 -6.14 -20.72
CA LEU A 7 1.97 -6.13 -19.27
C LEU A 7 3.00 -5.23 -18.57
N GLN A 8 4.25 -5.23 -19.04
CA GLN A 8 5.30 -4.35 -18.54
C GLN A 8 4.95 -2.87 -18.71
N GLU A 9 4.48 -2.48 -19.90
CA GLU A 9 4.06 -1.10 -20.19
C GLU A 9 2.91 -0.66 -19.26
N ARG A 10 1.89 -1.50 -19.11
CA ARG A 10 0.74 -1.21 -18.23
C ARG A 10 1.14 -1.13 -16.76
N ALA A 11 2.01 -2.02 -16.29
CA ALA A 11 2.51 -2.00 -14.93
C ALA A 11 3.34 -0.72 -14.64
N ALA A 12 4.16 -0.29 -15.60
CA ALA A 12 4.92 0.95 -15.48
C ALA A 12 3.99 2.17 -15.44
N ALA A 13 2.97 2.21 -16.29
CA ALA A 13 1.97 3.27 -16.30
C ALA A 13 1.19 3.34 -14.97
N PHE A 14 0.72 2.20 -14.47
CA PHE A 14 0.04 2.08 -13.17
C PHE A 14 0.89 2.67 -12.03
N ARG A 15 2.18 2.31 -11.95
CA ARG A 15 3.08 2.79 -10.89
C ARG A 15 3.40 4.27 -10.98
N ASN A 16 3.32 4.86 -12.17
CA ASN A 16 3.62 6.27 -12.39
C ASN A 16 2.41 7.19 -12.18
N ASP A 17 1.19 6.65 -12.16
CA ASP A 17 -0.05 7.42 -11.94
C ASP A 17 -0.09 8.05 -10.54
N PRO A 18 -0.30 9.38 -10.42
CA PRO A 18 -0.59 10.04 -9.15
C PRO A 18 -1.75 9.41 -8.35
N ARG A 19 -2.80 8.92 -9.01
CA ARG A 19 -3.95 8.23 -8.36
C ARG A 19 -3.49 6.96 -7.67
N THR A 20 -2.67 6.15 -8.35
CA THR A 20 -2.08 4.94 -7.77
C THR A 20 -1.19 5.26 -6.57
N LYS A 21 -0.36 6.31 -6.66
CA LYS A 21 0.48 6.74 -5.53
C LYS A 21 -0.38 7.13 -4.32
N ALA A 22 -1.44 7.90 -4.53
CA ALA A 22 -2.37 8.28 -3.47
C ALA A 22 -3.08 7.06 -2.85
N ALA A 23 -3.51 6.10 -3.67
CA ALA A 23 -4.15 4.87 -3.20
C ALA A 23 -3.17 3.97 -2.40
N LEU A 24 -1.90 3.90 -2.80
CA LEU A 24 -0.85 3.16 -2.08
C LEU A 24 -0.55 3.77 -0.70
N GLU A 25 -0.50 5.11 -0.60
CA GLU A 25 -0.32 5.80 0.68
C GLU A 25 -1.54 5.59 1.59
N LYS A 26 -2.75 5.79 1.05
CA LYS A 26 -4.01 5.61 1.79
C LYS A 26 -4.17 4.20 2.35
N SER A 27 -3.69 3.20 1.61
CA SER A 27 -3.73 1.79 1.98
C SER A 27 -2.59 1.33 2.90
N GLY A 28 -1.67 2.23 3.25
CA GLY A 28 -0.57 1.93 4.18
C GLY A 28 0.46 0.93 3.63
N VAL A 29 0.49 0.68 2.32
CA VAL A 29 1.40 -0.31 1.72
C VAL A 29 2.87 0.07 1.97
N ASN A 30 3.18 1.36 1.94
CA ASN A 30 4.54 1.85 2.19
C ASN A 30 4.91 1.85 3.68
N GLU A 31 3.93 1.81 4.59
CA GLU A 31 4.13 1.72 6.04
C GLU A 31 4.80 0.39 6.41
N LEU A 32 4.48 -0.69 5.69
CA LEU A 32 5.09 -2.02 5.85
C LEU A 32 6.58 -2.08 5.54
N LEU A 33 7.12 -1.07 4.84
CA LEU A 33 8.56 -0.97 4.60
C LEU A 33 9.31 -0.40 5.80
N GLN A 34 8.60 0.19 6.77
CA GLN A 34 9.21 0.75 7.96
C GLN A 34 9.41 -0.35 9.02
N PRO A 35 10.57 -0.38 9.69
CA PRO A 35 10.74 -1.21 10.87
C PRO A 35 9.67 -0.89 11.92
N THR A 36 9.07 -1.93 12.50
CA THR A 36 8.09 -1.77 13.58
C THR A 36 8.73 -1.18 14.85
N ILE A 37 10.00 -1.49 15.08
CA ILE A 37 10.77 -1.07 16.25
C ILE A 37 11.74 0.04 15.83
N GLY A 38 11.84 1.08 16.66
CA GLY A 38 12.76 2.19 16.47
C GLY A 38 14.24 1.79 16.57
N VAL A 39 15.13 2.66 16.08
CA VAL A 39 16.57 2.40 16.14
C VAL A 39 17.04 2.39 17.61
N GLY A 40 17.56 1.25 18.07
CA GLY A 40 18.09 1.09 19.43
C GLY A 40 17.02 0.83 20.50
N GLU A 41 15.75 0.73 20.12
CA GLU A 41 14.65 0.40 21.04
C GLU A 41 14.72 -1.07 21.49
N SER A 42 14.51 -1.31 22.77
CA SER A 42 14.51 -2.63 23.37
C SER A 42 13.10 -3.08 23.75
N TRP A 43 12.91 -4.37 24.00
CA TRP A 43 11.61 -4.90 24.43
C TRP A 43 11.07 -4.25 25.71
N ARG A 44 11.95 -3.73 26.57
CA ARG A 44 11.55 -3.05 27.82
C ARG A 44 10.91 -1.71 27.57
N ASP A 45 11.29 -1.06 26.47
CA ASP A 45 10.82 0.29 26.12
C ASP A 45 9.39 0.24 25.56
N ILE A 46 9.03 -0.85 24.87
CA ILE A 46 7.68 -1.09 24.34
C ILE A 46 6.79 -1.92 25.29
N ALA A 47 7.33 -2.40 26.41
CA ALA A 47 6.58 -3.20 27.35
C ALA A 47 5.59 -2.33 28.13
N GLY A 48 4.29 -2.65 28.02
CA GLY A 48 3.24 -1.99 28.81
C GLY A 48 2.58 -0.80 28.12
N GLU A 49 2.85 -0.56 26.83
CA GLU A 49 2.06 0.40 26.05
C GLU A 49 0.60 -0.02 25.96
N SER A 50 -0.31 0.95 26.12
CA SER A 50 -1.75 0.77 25.89
C SER A 50 -2.13 1.26 24.50
N PHE A 51 -2.69 0.39 23.68
CA PHE A 51 -3.16 0.70 22.34
C PHE A 51 -4.67 0.49 22.23
N ASP A 52 -5.39 1.49 21.70
CA ASP A 52 -6.83 1.40 21.46
C ASP A 52 -7.12 0.62 20.16
N VAL A 53 -7.26 -0.69 20.31
CA VAL A 53 -7.55 -1.61 19.20
C VAL A 53 -8.92 -1.35 18.55
N GLU A 54 -9.90 -0.87 19.31
CA GLU A 54 -11.28 -0.67 18.82
C GLU A 54 -11.35 0.54 17.90
N THR A 55 -10.65 1.62 18.25
CA THR A 55 -10.54 2.78 17.35
C THR A 55 -9.67 2.43 16.14
N ALA A 56 -8.55 1.71 16.33
CA ALA A 56 -7.67 1.31 15.24
C ALA A 56 -8.38 0.41 14.21
N GLY A 57 -9.21 -0.53 14.66
CA GLY A 57 -9.95 -1.45 13.78
C GLY A 57 -10.99 -0.77 12.88
N LYS A 58 -11.40 0.46 13.19
CA LYS A 58 -12.30 1.25 12.32
C LYS A 58 -11.60 1.83 11.09
N ARG A 59 -10.26 1.79 11.03
CA ARG A 59 -9.48 2.25 9.88
C ARG A 59 -9.77 1.36 8.67
N GLY A 60 -10.24 1.97 7.58
CA GLY A 60 -10.32 1.31 6.27
C GLY A 60 -8.96 1.30 5.59
N TYR A 61 -8.61 0.20 4.92
CA TYR A 61 -7.39 0.08 4.11
C TYR A 61 -7.58 0.43 2.64
N HIS A 62 -8.82 0.62 2.18
CA HIS A 62 -9.12 1.12 0.84
C HIS A 62 -8.50 0.30 -0.31
N TYR A 63 -8.35 -1.02 -0.13
CA TYR A 63 -7.76 -1.88 -1.16
C TYR A 63 -8.62 -1.97 -2.44
N GLU A 64 -9.94 -1.88 -2.31
CA GLU A 64 -10.88 -1.82 -3.45
C GLU A 64 -10.68 -0.59 -4.36
N GLU A 65 -10.10 0.49 -3.84
CA GLU A 65 -9.74 1.66 -4.67
C GLU A 65 -8.44 1.38 -5.44
N LEU A 66 -7.49 0.70 -4.81
CA LEU A 66 -6.19 0.37 -5.39
C LEU A 66 -6.28 -0.75 -6.43
N ASP A 67 -7.07 -1.79 -6.18
CA ASP A 67 -7.22 -2.91 -7.11
C ASP A 67 -8.03 -2.53 -8.36
N GLN A 68 -9.01 -1.65 -8.22
CA GLN A 68 -9.80 -1.11 -9.33
C GLN A 68 -8.89 -0.31 -10.27
N LEU A 69 -8.01 0.54 -9.72
CA LEU A 69 -6.98 1.21 -10.53
C LEU A 69 -6.08 0.19 -11.22
N ALA A 70 -5.61 -0.84 -10.51
CA ALA A 70 -4.79 -1.89 -11.11
C ALA A 70 -5.52 -2.60 -12.27
N LEU A 71 -6.82 -2.84 -12.12
CA LEU A 71 -7.66 -3.45 -13.14
C LEU A 71 -7.83 -2.53 -14.36
N GLU A 72 -8.13 -1.24 -14.15
CA GLU A 72 -8.22 -0.23 -15.23
C GLU A 72 -6.95 -0.22 -16.08
N TYR A 73 -5.78 -0.20 -15.44
CA TYR A 73 -4.49 -0.30 -16.12
C TYR A 73 -4.30 -1.64 -16.86
N LEU A 74 -4.70 -2.75 -16.24
CA LEU A 74 -4.57 -4.08 -16.83
C LEU A 74 -5.45 -4.25 -18.07
N ILE A 75 -6.68 -3.73 -18.06
CA ILE A 75 -7.64 -3.89 -19.17
C ILE A 75 -7.54 -2.77 -20.22
N GLY A 76 -6.87 -1.67 -19.92
CA GLY A 76 -6.68 -0.55 -20.84
C GLY A 76 -7.77 0.53 -20.77
N ALA A 77 -8.38 0.73 -19.61
CA ALA A 77 -9.44 1.71 -19.35
C ALA A 77 -8.97 2.83 -18.40
N PHE A 78 -7.75 3.34 -18.59
CA PHE A 78 -7.04 4.24 -17.66
C PHE A 78 -6.69 5.61 -18.23
#